data_AF-A0A7S2RW54-F1
#
_entry.id   AF-A0A7S2RW54-F1
#
_cell.length_a   1.000
_cell.length_b   1.000
_cell.length_c   1.000
_cell.angle_alpha   90.00
_cell.angle_beta   90.00
_cell.angle_gamma   90.00
#
_symmetry.space_group_name_H-M   'P 1'
#
loop_
_entity.id
_entity.type
_entity.pdbx_description
1 polymer ?
#
loop_
_entity_poly.entity_id
_entity_poly.type
_entity_poly.pdbx_seq_one_letter_code
_entity_poly.pdbx_strand_id
1 'polypeptide(L)'
;SKLDLAFYNSFVRPLWSLALAIISLLALNEQLVCGVSTVLNWSGWTFISKLSFAMYLLHPLTINIWFLSRTSKFYYSHVEFIYGFTAVVTVTYFAALAIALLVEWPMSKLTTSWENKLFSTTTTT
;
A
#
# COMPACT_ATOMS: atom_id res chain seq x y z
N SER A 1 -2.32 -35.04 -12.46
CA SER A 1 -3.20 -34.36 -11.50
C SER A 1 -3.31 -32.87 -11.83
N LYS A 2 -4.26 -32.47 -12.67
CA LYS A 2 -4.54 -31.04 -12.96
C LYS A 2 -5.59 -30.45 -12.01
N LEU A 3 -6.43 -31.31 -11.44
CA LEU A 3 -7.43 -30.97 -10.42
C LEU A 3 -6.78 -30.42 -9.15
N ASP A 4 -5.71 -31.04 -8.66
CA ASP A 4 -5.01 -30.59 -7.45
C ASP A 4 -4.44 -29.18 -7.59
N LEU A 5 -3.91 -28.85 -8.77
CA LEU A 5 -3.40 -27.51 -9.09
C LEU A 5 -4.53 -26.46 -9.15
N ALA A 6 -5.69 -26.83 -9.70
CA ALA A 6 -6.85 -25.94 -9.77
C ALA A 6 -7.44 -25.64 -8.38
N PHE A 7 -7.50 -26.65 -7.50
CA PHE A 7 -7.90 -26.46 -6.12
C PHE A 7 -6.90 -25.62 -5.35
N TYR A 8 -5.60 -25.91 -5.47
CA TYR A 8 -4.56 -25.13 -4.81
C TYR A 8 -4.62 -23.65 -5.21
N ASN A 9 -4.72 -23.35 -6.51
CA ASN A 9 -4.77 -21.97 -7.00
C ASN A 9 -6.04 -21.21 -6.58
N SER A 10 -7.17 -21.91 -6.47
CA SER A 10 -8.44 -21.29 -6.06
C SER A 10 -8.49 -21.02 -4.55
N PHE A 11 -7.94 -21.93 -3.73
CA PHE A 11 -8.03 -21.82 -2.28
C PHE A 11 -6.89 -21.04 -1.63
N VAL A 12 -5.72 -20.91 -2.27
CA VAL A 12 -4.57 -20.22 -1.67
C VAL A 12 -4.88 -18.76 -1.32
N ARG A 13 -5.57 -18.02 -2.19
CA ARG A 13 -5.95 -16.61 -1.97
C ARG A 13 -6.97 -16.41 -0.84
N PRO A 14 -8.13 -17.10 -0.84
CA PRO A 14 -9.10 -16.96 0.23
C PRO A 14 -8.58 -17.51 1.57
N LEU A 15 -7.80 -18.60 1.57
CA LEU A 15 -7.23 -19.15 2.79
C LEU A 15 -6.25 -18.15 3.44
N TRP A 16 -5.39 -17.50 2.64
CA TRP A 16 -4.49 -16.47 3.14
C TRP A 16 -5.24 -15.25 3.69
N SER A 17 -6.28 -14.78 2.98
CA SER A 17 -7.13 -13.69 3.44
C SER A 17 -7.87 -14.04 4.74
N LEU A 18 -8.37 -15.28 4.86
CA LEU A 18 -9.10 -15.76 6.03
C LEU A 18 -8.16 -15.91 7.23
N ALA A 19 -6.94 -16.41 7.02
CA ALA A 19 -5.92 -16.47 8.05
C ALA A 19 -5.59 -15.08 8.60
N LEU A 20 -5.39 -14.07 7.72
CA LEU A 20 -5.16 -12.69 8.14
C LEU A 20 -6.36 -12.09 8.89
N ALA A 21 -7.59 -12.36 8.43
CA ALA A 21 -8.80 -11.88 9.09
C ALA A 21 -8.93 -12.43 10.52
N ILE A 22 -8.66 -13.73 10.70
CA ILE A 22 -8.65 -14.37 12.03
C ILE A 22 -7.56 -13.75 12.91
N ILE A 23 -6.35 -13.55 12.39
CA ILE A 23 -5.26 -12.91 13.14
C ILE A 23 -5.66 -11.50 13.59
N SER A 24 -6.28 -10.72 12.72
CA SER A 24 -6.75 -9.36 13.04
C SER A 24 -7.84 -9.38 14.12
N LEU A 25 -8.79 -10.32 14.07
CA LEU A 25 -9.85 -10.45 15.07
C LEU A 25 -9.30 -10.89 16.43
N LEU A 26 -8.36 -11.83 16.44
CA LEU A 26 -7.70 -12.28 17.67
C LEU A 26 -6.86 -11.14 18.29
N ALA A 27 -6.24 -10.28 17.46
CA ALA A 27 -5.50 -9.11 17.94
C ALA A 27 -6.41 -8.07 18.62
N LEU A 28 -7.64 -7.90 18.14
CA LEU A 28 -8.64 -7.01 18.74
C LEU A 28 -9.18 -7.52 20.08
N ASN A 29 -9.22 -8.84 20.29
CA ASN A 29 -9.72 -9.46 21.53
C ASN A 29 -8.65 -9.62 22.62
N GLU A 30 -7.46 -9.02 22.44
CA GLU A 30 -6.30 -9.11 23.36
C GLU A 30 -5.84 -10.54 23.71
N GLN A 31 -6.29 -11.54 22.94
CA GLN A 31 -6.00 -12.96 23.17
C GLN A 31 -4.65 -13.40 22.60
N LEU A 32 -3.95 -12.54 21.85
CA LEU A 32 -2.57 -12.80 21.42
C LEU A 32 -1.59 -12.46 22.54
N VAL A 33 -1.02 -13.51 23.13
CA VAL A 33 -0.04 -13.44 24.24
C VAL A 33 1.37 -13.04 23.78
N CYS A 34 1.58 -12.79 22.49
CA CYS A 34 2.88 -12.46 21.91
C CYS A 34 2.87 -11.08 21.24
N GLY A 35 4.02 -10.39 21.24
CA GLY A 35 4.22 -9.01 20.74
C GLY A 35 3.82 -8.72 19.29
N VAL A 36 3.24 -9.71 18.60
CA VAL A 36 2.50 -9.57 17.35
C VAL A 36 1.35 -8.56 17.50
N SER A 37 0.66 -8.51 18.63
CA SER A 37 -0.40 -7.50 18.88
C SER A 37 0.15 -6.07 18.85
N THR A 38 1.35 -5.86 19.39
CA THR A 38 2.05 -4.55 19.36
C THR A 38 2.50 -4.18 17.97
N VAL A 39 3.05 -5.13 17.20
CA VAL A 39 3.45 -4.90 15.80
C VAL A 39 2.23 -4.60 14.94
N LEU A 40 1.11 -5.30 15.15
CA LEU A 40 -0.10 -5.14 14.33
C LEU A 40 -0.86 -3.85 14.65
N ASN A 41 -0.89 -3.43 15.93
CA ASN A 41 -1.48 -2.15 16.34
C ASN A 41 -0.54 -0.95 16.12
N TRP A 42 0.56 -1.15 15.39
CA TRP A 42 1.52 -0.07 15.17
C TRP A 42 0.95 0.96 14.19
N SER A 43 0.91 2.23 14.62
CA SER A 43 0.54 3.39 13.80
C SER A 43 1.30 3.48 12.46
N GLY A 44 2.50 2.88 12.38
CA GLY A 44 3.28 2.78 11.13
C GLY A 44 2.54 2.08 9.98
N TRP A 45 1.64 1.14 10.28
CA TRP A 45 0.84 0.46 9.25
C TRP A 45 -0.12 1.39 8.52
N THR A 46 -0.59 2.45 9.16
CA THR A 46 -1.47 3.43 8.50
C THR A 46 -0.70 4.18 7.42
N PHE A 47 0.54 4.58 7.69
CA PHE A 47 1.39 5.24 6.71
C PHE A 47 1.78 4.30 5.55
N ILE A 48 2.21 3.07 5.85
CA ILE A 48 2.61 2.10 4.82
C ILE A 48 1.45 1.74 3.88
N SER A 49 0.22 1.66 4.43
CA SER A 49 -0.98 1.34 3.65
C SER A 49 -1.33 2.45 2.66
N LYS A 50 -1.26 3.71 3.10
CA LYS A 50 -1.51 4.86 2.23
C LYS A 50 -0.45 4.99 1.13
N LEU A 51 0.82 4.79 1.47
CA LEU A 51 1.93 4.78 0.50
C LEU A 51 1.73 3.67 -0.56
N SER A 52 1.37 2.46 -0.13
CA SER A 52 1.12 1.33 -1.03
C SER A 52 -0.06 1.60 -1.96
N PHE A 53 -1.11 2.25 -1.44
CA PHE A 53 -2.26 2.67 -2.24
C PHE A 53 -1.89 3.73 -3.28
N ALA A 54 -1.11 4.75 -2.90
CA ALA A 54 -0.62 5.76 -3.84
C ALA A 54 0.24 5.14 -4.96
N MET A 55 1.14 4.21 -4.60
CA MET A 55 1.94 3.46 -5.56
C MET A 55 1.07 2.63 -6.51
N TYR A 56 0.05 1.96 -5.99
CA TYR A 56 -0.87 1.15 -6.79
C TYR A 56 -1.62 1.99 -7.84
N LEU A 57 -2.06 3.20 -7.50
CA LEU A 57 -2.71 4.11 -8.44
C LEU A 57 -1.76 4.66 -9.52
N LEU A 58 -0.50 4.94 -9.14
CA LEU A 58 0.50 5.46 -10.08
C LEU A 58 1.09 4.40 -11.01
N HIS A 59 1.00 3.13 -10.62
CA HIS A 59 1.52 2.02 -11.42
C HIS A 59 0.90 1.96 -12.84
N PRO A 60 -0.43 1.88 -13.03
CA PRO A 60 -1.04 1.88 -14.36
C PRO A 60 -0.78 3.18 -15.13
N LEU A 61 -0.71 4.33 -14.45
CA LEU A 61 -0.36 5.61 -15.07
C LEU A 61 1.04 5.55 -15.71
N THR A 62 2.02 5.05 -14.96
CA THR A 62 3.42 4.96 -15.41
C THR A 62 3.58 3.95 -16.54
N ILE A 63 2.87 2.81 -16.47
CA ILE A 63 2.84 1.83 -17.57
C ILE A 63 2.26 2.47 -18.84
N ASN A 64 1.18 3.24 -18.72
CA ASN A 64 0.54 3.87 -19.87
C ASN A 64 1.47 4.92 -20.52
N ILE A 65 2.12 5.77 -19.72
CA ILE A 65 3.13 6.72 -20.19
C ILE A 65 4.30 6.00 -20.88
N TRP A 66 4.79 4.90 -20.29
CA TRP A 66 5.87 4.10 -20.85
C TRP A 66 5.50 3.50 -22.20
N PHE A 67 4.25 3.03 -22.34
CA PHE A 67 3.73 2.47 -23.58
C PHE A 67 3.57 3.56 -24.66
N LEU A 68 3.06 4.74 -24.29
CA LEU A 68 2.88 5.87 -25.21
C LEU A 68 4.21 6.43 -25.72
N SER A 69 5.25 6.42 -24.87
CA SER A 69 6.59 6.89 -25.21
C SER A 69 7.33 5.95 -26.18
N ARG A 70 6.80 4.76 -26.49
CA ARG A 70 7.50 3.72 -27.25
C ARG A 70 6.91 3.59 -28.65
N THR A 71 7.70 3.97 -29.66
CA THR A 71 7.31 3.92 -31.08
C THR A 71 7.76 2.62 -31.79
N SER A 72 8.62 1.80 -31.17
CA SER A 72 9.23 0.61 -31.79
C SER A 72 8.56 -0.71 -31.40
N LYS A 73 8.60 -1.68 -32.34
CA LYS A 73 8.02 -3.03 -32.21
C LYS A 73 8.69 -3.82 -31.06
N PHE A 74 7.88 -4.53 -30.28
CA PHE A 74 8.30 -5.37 -29.17
C PHE A 74 9.23 -6.50 -29.65
N TYR A 75 10.52 -6.40 -29.32
CA TYR A 75 11.39 -7.56 -29.25
C TYR A 75 11.43 -8.04 -27.80
N TYR A 76 10.80 -9.20 -27.54
CA TYR A 76 10.74 -9.75 -26.20
C TYR A 76 12.10 -10.38 -25.85
N SER A 77 12.84 -9.72 -24.95
CA SER A 77 14.03 -10.27 -24.30
C SER A 77 13.81 -10.21 -22.79
N HIS A 78 14.21 -11.26 -22.08
CA HIS A 78 14.08 -11.33 -20.62
C HIS A 78 14.80 -10.17 -19.92
N VAL A 79 15.94 -9.74 -20.48
CA VAL A 79 16.75 -8.63 -19.94
C VAL A 79 16.00 -7.31 -20.07
N GLU A 80 15.45 -7.03 -21.25
CA GLU A 80 14.67 -5.81 -21.51
C GLU A 80 13.40 -5.75 -20.66
N PHE A 81 12.75 -6.90 -20.42
CA PHE A 81 11.57 -6.99 -19.58
C PHE A 81 11.88 -6.67 -18.12
N ILE A 82 12.93 -7.28 -17.55
CA ILE A 82 13.34 -7.03 -16.17
C ILE A 82 13.78 -5.58 -15.98
N TYR A 83 14.53 -5.04 -16.93
CA TYR A 83 14.97 -3.64 -16.90
C TYR A 83 13.77 -2.68 -16.96
N GLY A 84 12.82 -2.92 -17.87
CA GLY A 84 11.60 -2.12 -17.96
C GLY A 84 10.74 -2.19 -16.70
N PHE A 85 10.56 -3.40 -16.14
CA PHE A 85 9.81 -3.60 -14.91
C PHE A 85 10.44 -2.84 -13.73
N THR A 86 11.75 -3.02 -13.52
CA THR A 86 12.47 -2.36 -12.42
C THR A 86 12.48 -0.84 -12.57
N ALA A 87 12.63 -0.32 -13.79
CA ALA A 87 12.55 1.11 -14.07
C ALA A 87 11.15 1.68 -13.76
N VAL A 88 10.08 1.04 -14.21
CA VAL A 88 8.70 1.48 -13.93
C VAL A 88 8.41 1.45 -12.43
N VAL A 89 8.79 0.36 -11.74
CA VAL A 89 8.57 0.22 -10.30
C VAL A 89 9.33 1.27 -9.50
N THR A 90 10.61 1.52 -9.80
CA THR A 90 11.40 2.54 -9.10
C THR A 90 10.84 3.94 -9.30
N VAL A 91 10.48 4.32 -10.53
CA VAL A 91 9.86 5.64 -10.82
C VAL A 91 8.52 5.79 -10.10
N THR A 92 7.65 4.77 -10.15
CA THR A 92 6.37 4.81 -9.43
C THR A 92 6.55 4.94 -7.93
N TYR A 93 7.56 4.29 -7.37
CA TYR A 93 7.87 4.35 -5.94
C TYR A 93 8.31 5.75 -5.53
N PHE A 94 9.25 6.37 -6.25
CA PHE A 94 9.68 7.74 -5.95
C PHE A 94 8.55 8.76 -6.12
N ALA A 95 7.73 8.61 -7.15
CA ALA A 95 6.57 9.48 -7.35
C ALA A 95 5.52 9.33 -6.24
N ALA A 96 5.20 8.10 -5.84
CA ALA A 96 4.29 7.81 -4.75
C ALA A 96 4.82 8.35 -3.42
N LEU A 97 6.11 8.18 -3.16
CA LEU A 97 6.78 8.68 -1.95
C LEU A 97 6.78 10.22 -1.91
N ALA A 98 7.05 10.88 -3.04
CA ALA A 98 6.97 12.33 -3.14
C ALA A 98 5.55 12.84 -2.86
N ILE A 99 4.52 12.22 -3.44
CA ILE A 99 3.12 12.59 -3.19
C ILE A 99 2.74 12.32 -1.73
N ALA A 100 3.09 11.17 -1.18
CA ALA A 100 2.81 10.83 0.21
C ALA A 100 3.46 11.83 1.17
N LEU A 101 4.75 12.17 0.99
CA LEU A 101 5.43 13.16 1.82
C LEU A 101 4.85 14.57 1.62
N LEU A 102 4.60 15.00 0.38
CA LEU A 102 4.13 16.35 0.11
C LEU A 102 2.67 16.58 0.48
N VAL A 103 1.82 15.56 0.51
CA VAL A 103 0.40 15.71 0.80
C VAL A 103 0.08 15.30 2.23
N GLU A 104 0.61 14.16 2.71
CA GLU A 104 0.20 13.64 4.02
C GLU A 104 0.82 14.42 5.17
N TRP A 105 2.07 14.85 5.07
CA TRP A 105 2.71 15.66 6.12
C TRP A 105 2.03 17.01 6.35
N PRO A 106 1.79 17.85 5.32
CA PRO A 106 1.12 19.13 5.57
C PRO A 106 -0.33 18.93 5.98
N MET A 107 -1.04 17.95 5.41
CA MET A 107 -2.43 17.70 5.78
C MET A 107 -2.54 17.26 7.25
N SER A 108 -1.63 16.42 7.72
CA SER A 108 -1.59 16.00 9.12
C SER A 108 -1.31 17.18 10.06
N LYS A 109 -0.35 18.05 9.71
CA LYS A 109 -0.09 19.29 10.49
C LYS A 109 -1.26 20.27 10.48
N LEU A 110 -1.95 20.41 9.34
CA LEU A 110 -3.13 21.27 9.22
C LEU A 110 -4.27 20.78 10.10
N THR A 111 -4.57 19.48 10.09
CA THR A 111 -5.60 18.87 10.95
C THR A 111 -5.30 19.14 12.42
N THR A 112 -4.08 18.86 12.89
CA THR A 112 -3.73 19.09 14.30
C THR A 112 -3.78 20.57 14.68
N SER A 113 -3.36 21.47 13.78
CA SER A 113 -3.44 22.91 14.03
C SER A 113 -4.89 23.41 14.09
N TRP A 114 -5.80 22.86 13.28
CA TRP A 114 -7.21 23.24 13.28
C TRP A 114 -7.92 22.73 14.53
N GLU A 115 -7.64 21.50 14.92
CA GLU A 115 -8.20 20.86 16.11
C GLU A 115 -7.88 21.65 17.39
N ASN A 116 -6.62 22.05 17.56
CA ASN A 116 -6.20 22.88 18.70
C ASN A 116 -6.94 24.23 18.76
N LYS A 117 -7.22 24.86 17.60
CA LYS A 117 -7.97 26.12 17.53
C LYS A 117 -9.45 25.94 17.86
N LEU A 118 -10.03 24.81 17.46
CA LEU A 118 -11.43 24.49 17.78
C LEU A 118 -11.61 24.30 19.29
N PHE A 119 -10.77 23.49 19.93
CA PHE A 119 -10.90 23.19 21.36
C PHE A 119 -10.56 24.36 22.28
N SER A 120 -9.68 25.28 21.86
CA SER A 120 -9.43 26.52 22.62
C SER A 120 -10.62 27.47 22.63
N THR A 121 -11.53 27.37 21.65
CA THR A 121 -12.70 28.26 21.53
C THR A 121 -13.86 27.77 22.41
N THR A 122 -13.97 26.46 22.66
CA THR A 122 -15.06 25.87 23.46
C THR A 122 -14.84 26.02 24.98
N THR A 123 -13.61 26.26 25.45
CA THR A 123 -13.28 26.36 26.89
C THR A 123 -13.49 27.75 27.48
N THR A 124 -13.83 28.76 26.66
CA THR A 124 -14.01 30.17 27.08
C THR A 124 -15.48 30.60 27.23
N THR A 125 -16.42 29.68 27.19
CA THR A 125 -17.87 29.93 27.40
C THR A 125 -18.37 29.16 28.60
#